data_AF-A0A950VKF5-F1
#
_entry.id   AF-A0A950VKF5-F1
#
_cell.length_a   1.000
_cell.length_b   1.000
_cell.length_c   1.000
_cell.angle_alpha   90.00
_cell.angle_beta   90.00
_cell.angle_gamma   90.00
#
_symmetry.space_group_name_H-M   'P 1'
#
loop_
_entity.id
_entity.type
_entity.pdbx_description
1 polymer ?
#
loop_
_entity_poly.entity_id
_entity_poly.type
_entity_poly.pdbx_seq_one_letter_code
_entity_poly.pdbx_strand_id
1 'polypeptide(L)'
;MRTRQINRMSSIVLVLLSLIALITVVTGLISPPPMPEPDEGTQAHIFQLSIAALLPVTIVVLGSADWRQPWRSLLPLIISAGVTMLAFVGLYYLEHLR
;
A
#
# COMPACT_ATOMS: atom_id res chain seq x y z
N MET A 1 6.74 -6.43 -26.21
CA MET A 1 6.75 -5.00 -25.82
C MET A 1 5.62 -4.64 -24.84
N ARG A 2 4.37 -5.04 -25.11
CA ARG A 2 3.21 -4.74 -24.22
C ARG A 2 3.35 -5.27 -22.78
N THR A 3 3.80 -6.50 -22.58
CA THR A 3 3.95 -7.12 -21.23
C THR A 3 4.93 -6.37 -20.33
N ARG A 4 6.02 -5.84 -20.91
CA ARG A 4 7.03 -5.07 -20.17
C ARG A 4 6.51 -3.69 -19.75
N GLN A 5 5.67 -3.06 -20.59
CA GLN A 5 4.97 -1.83 -20.23
C GLN A 5 3.93 -2.05 -19.13
N ILE A 6 3.14 -3.14 -19.23
CA ILE A 6 2.16 -3.53 -18.20
C ILE A 6 2.87 -3.74 -16.86
N ASN A 7 3.92 -4.56 -16.83
CA ASN A 7 4.67 -4.80 -15.59
C ASN A 7 5.25 -3.49 -14.99
N ARG A 8 5.81 -2.61 -15.83
CA ARG A 8 6.35 -1.32 -15.36
C ARG A 8 5.25 -0.43 -14.77
N MET A 9 4.09 -0.37 -15.41
CA MET A 9 2.97 0.46 -14.96
C MET A 9 2.33 -0.13 -13.70
N SER A 10 2.12 -1.44 -13.65
CA SER A 10 1.64 -2.15 -12.46
C SER A 10 2.59 -2.01 -11.27
N SER A 11 3.90 -2.06 -11.49
CA SER A 11 4.90 -1.82 -10.44
C SER A 11 4.84 -0.39 -9.88
N ILE A 12 4.60 0.61 -10.73
CA ILE A 12 4.42 2.01 -10.28
C ILE A 12 3.14 2.14 -9.46
N VAL A 13 2.03 1.58 -9.94
CA VAL A 13 0.74 1.59 -9.24
C VAL A 13 0.85 0.92 -7.88
N LEU A 14 1.54 -0.21 -7.80
CA LEU A 14 1.79 -0.96 -6.57
C LEU A 14 2.53 -0.10 -5.52
N VAL A 15 3.59 0.60 -5.93
CA VAL A 15 4.32 1.51 -5.03
C VAL A 15 3.43 2.67 -4.61
N LEU A 16 2.69 3.29 -5.53
CA LEU A 16 1.80 4.41 -5.21
C LEU A 16 0.70 4.03 -4.22
N LEU A 17 0.05 2.88 -4.40
CA LEU A 17 -0.99 2.39 -3.49
C LEU A 17 -0.42 2.15 -2.08
N SER A 18 0.78 1.57 -1.99
CA SER A 18 1.44 1.38 -0.69
C SER A 18 1.76 2.72 -0.01
N LEU A 19 2.23 3.71 -0.76
CA LEU A 19 2.52 5.04 -0.23
C LEU A 19 1.26 5.77 0.21
N ILE A 20 0.16 5.67 -0.55
CA ILE A 20 -1.13 6.23 -0.16
C ILE A 20 -1.56 5.64 1.18
N ALA A 21 -1.55 4.31 1.32
CA ALA A 21 -1.90 3.64 2.57
C ALA A 21 -1.05 4.14 3.75
N LEU A 22 0.28 4.24 3.58
CA LEU A 22 1.17 4.75 4.62
C LEU A 22 0.89 6.20 4.97
N ILE A 23 0.73 7.07 3.98
CA ILE A 23 0.45 8.51 4.20
C ILE A 23 -0.86 8.66 4.97
N THR A 24 -1.90 7.90 4.63
CA THR A 24 -3.19 7.96 5.34
C THR A 24 -3.03 7.64 6.83
N VAL A 25 -2.26 6.59 7.16
CA VAL A 25 -1.98 6.23 8.56
C VAL A 25 -1.13 7.29 9.26
N VAL A 26 -0.09 7.80 8.59
CA VAL A 26 0.78 8.86 9.15
C VAL A 26 -0.01 10.14 9.42
N THR A 27 -0.95 10.50 8.54
CA THR A 27 -1.84 11.65 8.80
C THR A 27 -2.70 11.43 10.03
N GLY A 28 -3.22 10.21 10.24
CA GLY A 28 -3.94 9.87 11.48
C GLY A 28 -3.07 9.99 12.74
N LEU A 29 -1.79 9.65 12.65
CA LEU A 29 -0.83 9.78 13.77
C LEU A 29 -0.58 11.23 14.20
N ILE A 30 -0.49 12.17 13.24
CA ILE A 30 -0.17 13.58 13.51
C ILE A 30 -1.41 14.46 13.73
N SER A 31 -2.59 14.02 13.26
CA SER A 31 -3.85 14.73 13.49
C SER A 31 -4.24 14.65 14.98
N PRO A 32 -4.86 15.69 15.56
CA PRO A 32 -5.41 15.63 16.92
C PRO A 32 -6.43 14.49 17.04
N PRO A 33 -6.60 13.89 18.25
CA PRO A 33 -7.48 12.75 18.43
C PRO A 33 -8.89 13.10 17.92
N PRO A 34 -9.46 12.27 17.04
CA PRO A 34 -10.76 12.58 16.45
C PRO A 34 -11.81 12.66 17.55
N MET A 35 -12.74 13.61 17.41
CA MET A 35 -13.98 13.56 18.19
C MET A 35 -14.68 12.23 17.88
N PRO A 36 -15.42 11.64 18.84
CA PRO A 36 -16.07 10.35 18.61
C PRO A 36 -17.00 10.46 17.39
N GLU A 37 -16.56 9.92 16.26
CA GLU A 37 -17.36 9.80 15.05
C GLU A 37 -18.18 8.51 15.14
N PRO A 38 -19.43 8.51 14.64
CA PRO A 38 -20.24 7.30 14.56
C PRO A 38 -19.71 6.26 13.55
N ASP A 39 -18.71 6.62 12.75
CA ASP A 39 -18.16 5.88 11.62
C ASP A 39 -16.62 5.77 11.76
N GLU A 40 -16.02 4.81 11.07
CA GLU A 40 -14.56 4.56 11.06
C GLU A 40 -13.77 5.71 10.37
N GLY A 41 -14.49 6.64 9.73
CA GLY A 41 -13.95 7.86 9.16
C GLY A 41 -13.37 7.66 7.75
N THR A 42 -13.29 8.74 6.98
CA THR A 42 -12.83 8.70 5.57
C THR A 42 -11.42 8.11 5.41
N GLN A 43 -10.54 8.31 6.39
CA GLN A 43 -9.17 7.78 6.35
C GLN A 43 -9.13 6.25 6.39
N ALA A 44 -10.01 5.61 7.18
CA ALA A 44 -10.10 4.16 7.24
C ALA A 44 -10.49 3.56 5.88
N HIS A 45 -11.45 4.14 5.19
CA HIS A 45 -11.86 3.68 3.86
C HIS A 45 -10.77 3.87 2.79
N ILE A 46 -10.02 4.97 2.82
CA ILE A 46 -8.89 5.16 1.90
C ILE A 46 -7.82 4.09 2.14
N PHE A 47 -7.53 3.76 3.40
CA PHE A 47 -6.61 2.68 3.75
C PHE A 47 -7.13 1.33 3.25
N GLN A 48 -8.38 0.98 3.56
CA GLN A 48 -9.03 -0.27 3.13
C GLN A 48 -9.01 -0.44 1.60
N LEU A 49 -9.41 0.58 0.85
CA LEU A 49 -9.38 0.56 -0.61
C LEU A 49 -7.96 0.42 -1.17
N SER A 50 -6.98 1.05 -0.54
CA SER A 50 -5.58 0.93 -0.94
C SER A 50 -5.06 -0.50 -0.74
N ILE A 51 -5.36 -1.13 0.41
CA ILE A 51 -5.03 -2.53 0.67
C ILE A 51 -5.78 -3.48 -0.29
N ALA A 52 -7.08 -3.25 -0.49
CA ALA A 52 -7.90 -4.05 -1.41
C ALA A 52 -7.38 -3.98 -2.86
N ALA A 53 -6.88 -2.81 -3.29
CA ALA A 53 -6.29 -2.62 -4.61
C ALA A 53 -4.86 -3.18 -4.73
N LEU A 54 -4.07 -3.20 -3.64
CA LEU A 54 -2.73 -3.77 -3.64
C LEU A 54 -2.75 -5.27 -4.00
N LEU A 55 -3.77 -6.00 -3.56
CA LEU A 55 -3.88 -7.45 -3.75
C LEU A 55 -3.96 -7.86 -5.23
N PRO A 56 -4.92 -7.37 -6.04
CA PRO A 56 -4.97 -7.67 -7.47
C PRO A 56 -3.77 -7.09 -8.25
N VAL A 57 -3.25 -5.92 -7.86
CA VAL A 57 -2.06 -5.34 -8.52
C VAL A 57 -0.82 -6.21 -8.30
N THR A 58 -0.64 -6.74 -7.08
CA THR A 58 0.44 -7.67 -6.76
C THR A 58 0.35 -8.94 -7.60
N ILE A 59 -0.85 -9.49 -7.78
CA ILE A 59 -1.09 -10.66 -8.65
C ILE A 59 -0.69 -10.34 -10.09
N VAL A 60 -1.06 -9.17 -10.62
CA VAL A 60 -0.69 -8.74 -11.98
C VAL A 60 0.82 -8.57 -12.11
N VAL A 61 1.51 -8.00 -11.10
CA VAL A 61 2.97 -7.87 -11.11
C VAL A 61 3.63 -9.25 -11.10
N LEU A 62 3.20 -10.18 -10.24
CA LEU A 62 3.74 -11.54 -10.18
C LEU A 62 3.50 -12.31 -11.49
N GLY A 63 2.30 -12.20 -12.07
CA GLY A 63 1.94 -12.87 -13.32
C GLY A 63 2.63 -12.29 -14.56
N SER A 64 3.01 -11.00 -14.53
CA SER A 64 3.68 -10.32 -15.65
C SER A 64 5.18 -10.09 -15.45
N ALA A 65 5.73 -10.52 -14.31
CA ALA A 65 7.13 -10.36 -13.95
C ALA A 65 8.05 -11.09 -14.93
N ASP A 66 9.16 -10.42 -15.28
CA ASP A 66 10.22 -11.05 -16.05
C ASP A 66 11.16 -11.78 -15.09
N TRP A 67 10.86 -13.05 -14.84
CA TRP A 67 11.62 -13.91 -13.91
C TRP A 67 13.05 -14.19 -14.35
N ARG A 68 13.42 -13.81 -15.59
CA ARG A 68 14.81 -13.83 -16.06
C ARG A 68 15.65 -12.70 -15.46
N GLN A 69 15.02 -11.66 -14.91
CA GLN A 69 15.69 -10.57 -14.18
C GLN A 69 15.02 -10.38 -12.80
N PRO A 70 15.18 -11.35 -11.88
CA PRO A 70 14.38 -11.44 -10.66
C PRO A 70 14.55 -10.20 -9.79
N TRP A 71 15.76 -9.65 -9.67
CA TRP A 71 16.02 -8.47 -8.85
C TRP A 71 15.19 -7.24 -9.26
N ARG A 72 14.96 -7.07 -10.56
CA ARG A 72 14.22 -5.92 -11.10
C ARG A 72 12.72 -6.01 -10.86
N SER A 73 12.20 -7.24 -10.70
CA SER A 73 10.80 -7.52 -10.39
C SER A 73 10.56 -7.64 -8.88
N LEU A 74 11.56 -8.07 -8.11
CA LEU A 74 11.50 -8.21 -6.65
C LEU A 74 11.61 -6.87 -5.94
N LEU A 75 12.41 -5.93 -6.43
CA LEU A 75 12.65 -4.67 -5.74
C LEU A 75 11.35 -3.86 -5.48
N PRO A 76 10.44 -3.66 -6.46
CA PRO A 76 9.18 -2.97 -6.22
C PRO A 76 8.27 -3.72 -5.23
N LEU A 77 8.29 -5.06 -5.26
CA LEU A 77 7.51 -5.90 -4.35
C LEU A 77 8.02 -5.77 -2.90
N ILE A 78 9.34 -5.79 -2.70
CA ILE A 78 9.95 -5.62 -1.38
C ILE A 78 9.66 -4.22 -0.84
N ILE A 79 9.80 -3.18 -1.68
CA ILE A 79 9.49 -1.80 -1.29
C ILE A 79 8.02 -1.71 -0.86
N SER A 80 7.09 -2.19 -1.70
CA SER A 80 5.66 -2.15 -1.38
C SER A 80 5.33 -2.93 -0.12
N ALA A 81 5.86 -4.14 0.05
CA ALA A 81 5.66 -4.93 1.26
C ALA A 81 6.16 -4.20 2.51
N GLY A 82 7.36 -3.59 2.45
CA GLY A 82 7.91 -2.81 3.55
C GLY A 82 7.06 -1.58 3.89
N VAL A 83 6.62 -0.83 2.89
CA VAL A 83 5.76 0.36 3.06
C VAL A 83 4.40 -0.02 3.64
N THR A 84 3.78 -1.08 3.12
CA THR A 84 2.50 -1.59 3.65
C THR A 84 2.65 -2.09 5.08
N MET A 85 3.74 -2.78 5.41
CA MET A 85 4.03 -3.22 6.78
C MET A 85 4.14 -2.02 7.75
N LEU A 86 4.84 -0.96 7.35
CA LEU A 86 4.92 0.27 8.14
C LEU A 86 3.54 0.91 8.37
N ALA A 87 2.66 0.87 7.37
CA ALA A 87 1.29 1.35 7.51
C ALA A 87 0.50 0.53 8.55
N PHE A 88 0.61 -0.80 8.52
CA PHE A 88 -0.01 -1.66 9.54
C PHE A 88 0.54 -1.42 10.95
N VAL A 89 1.86 -1.21 11.09
CA VAL A 89 2.47 -0.88 12.38
C VAL A 89 1.94 0.45 12.92
N GLY A 90 1.84 1.48 12.06
CA GLY A 90 1.28 2.78 12.46
C GLY A 90 -0.20 2.68 12.86
N LEU A 91 -0.98 1.86 12.16
CA LEU A 91 -2.38 1.61 12.48
C LEU A 91 -2.53 0.87 13.82
N TYR A 92 -1.72 -0.15 14.06
CA TYR A 92 -1.68 -0.85 15.34
C TYR A 92 -1.38 0.11 16.50
N TYR A 93 -0.42 1.03 16.31
CA TYR A 93 -0.11 2.05 17.29
C TYR A 93 -1.30 2.98 17.55
N LEU A 94 -1.99 3.46 16.51
CA LEU A 94 -3.18 4.30 16.64
C LEU A 94 -4.31 3.62 17.41
N GLU A 95 -4.50 2.31 17.21
CA GLU A 95 -5.63 1.60 17.78
C GLU A 95 -5.38 1.09 19.20
N HIS A 96 -4.13 0.79 19.56
CA HIS A 96 -3.80 0.15 20.85
C HIS A 96 -3.06 1.08 21.83
N LEU A 97 -2.34 2.09 21.34
CA LEU A 97 -1.43 2.91 22.16
C LEU A 97 -1.86 4.37 22.26
N ARG A 98 -2.84 4.81 21.47
CA ARG A 98 -3.38 6.17 21.47
C ARG A 98 -4.83 6.16 21.96
#